data_AF-A0A355XTM4-F1
#
_entry.id   AF-A0A355XTM4-F1
#
_cell.length_a   1.000
_cell.length_b   1.000
_cell.length_c   1.000
_cell.angle_alpha   90.00
_cell.angle_beta   90.00
_cell.angle_gamma   90.00
#
_symmetry.space_group_name_H-M   'P 1'
#
loop_
_entity.id
_entity.type
_entity.pdbx_description
1 polymer ?
#
loop_
_entity_poly.entity_id
_entity_poly.type
_entity_poly.pdbx_seq_one_letter_code
_entity_poly.pdbx_strand_id
1 'polypeptide(L)'
;MTVVLVTLMALTLTSCDEDSNIAYTLEGTWRGNMYVSSVYDGYTYDATYTELCFLRDPYRYSSGKGYWIDHYAGDAPWRYVANHTEWRVSNGVIRIHLLEEDSYVEIANYRLDDNYFDGSILYGNSVVDFQMTHVSSPNWNDYGYGYDYWGGYYAKPAPGTRGVSQADKPVRIFRSDK
;
A
#
# COMPACT_ATOMS: atom_id res chain seq x y z
N MET A 1 5.18 -33.78 18.60
CA MET A 1 6.32 -33.08 17.95
C MET A 1 5.88 -32.69 16.56
N THR A 2 5.88 -31.41 16.24
CA THR A 2 5.79 -30.91 14.85
C THR A 2 6.69 -29.70 14.75
N VAL A 3 7.87 -29.89 14.18
CA VAL A 3 8.68 -28.78 13.66
C VAL A 3 8.07 -28.44 12.31
N VAL A 4 7.38 -27.31 12.21
CA VAL A 4 6.98 -26.77 10.90
C VAL A 4 8.22 -26.15 10.30
N LEU A 5 8.84 -26.87 9.36
CA LEU A 5 9.95 -26.36 8.57
C LEU A 5 9.37 -25.34 7.59
N VAL A 6 9.48 -24.06 7.91
CA VAL A 6 9.31 -22.99 6.92
C VAL A 6 10.48 -23.12 5.96
N THR A 7 10.24 -23.70 4.78
CA THR A 7 11.18 -23.71 3.68
C THR A 7 11.43 -22.27 3.23
N LEU A 8 12.49 -21.64 3.74
CA LEU A 8 13.12 -20.51 3.06
C LEU A 8 13.63 -21.05 1.71
N MET A 9 12.95 -20.70 0.63
CA MET A 9 13.51 -20.88 -0.71
C MET A 9 14.85 -20.15 -0.75
N ALA A 10 15.86 -20.83 -1.28
CA ALA A 10 17.23 -20.32 -1.34
C ALA A 10 17.25 -18.97 -2.06
N LEU A 11 17.53 -17.90 -1.32
CA LEU A 11 17.84 -16.58 -1.85
C LEU A 11 19.18 -16.70 -2.59
N THR A 12 19.12 -16.85 -3.91
CA THR A 12 20.31 -16.81 -4.75
C THR A 12 20.89 -15.39 -4.68
N LEU A 13 22.15 -15.27 -4.27
CA LEU A 13 22.87 -14.03 -3.96
C LEU A 13 23.22 -13.17 -5.20
N THR A 14 22.28 -12.97 -6.13
CA THR A 14 22.38 -12.07 -7.30
C THR A 14 21.48 -10.84 -7.17
N SER A 15 20.99 -10.56 -5.96
CA SER A 15 19.84 -9.67 -5.74
C SER A 15 20.02 -8.23 -6.24
N CYS A 16 21.23 -7.67 -6.29
CA CYS A 16 21.38 -6.26 -6.68
C CYS A 16 20.92 -5.94 -8.11
N ASP A 17 21.19 -6.82 -9.08
CA ASP A 17 20.79 -6.60 -10.48
C ASP A 17 19.31 -6.95 -10.69
N GLU A 18 18.83 -7.99 -10.00
CA GLU A 18 17.45 -8.46 -10.07
C GLU A 18 16.48 -7.50 -9.35
N ASP A 19 16.83 -7.04 -8.15
CA ASP A 19 16.08 -6.03 -7.38
C ASP A 19 15.99 -4.70 -8.15
N SER A 20 17.04 -4.34 -8.90
CA SER A 20 17.04 -3.15 -9.77
C SER A 20 16.12 -3.30 -10.98
N ASN A 21 16.12 -4.47 -11.63
CA ASN A 21 15.21 -4.76 -12.75
C ASN A 21 13.74 -4.79 -12.30
N ILE A 22 13.46 -5.38 -11.13
CA ILE A 22 12.13 -5.35 -10.52
C ILE A 22 11.67 -3.91 -10.32
N ALA A 23 12.53 -3.07 -9.74
CA ALA A 23 12.20 -1.66 -9.50
C ALA A 23 11.95 -0.87 -10.80
N TYR A 24 12.59 -1.24 -11.91
CA TYR A 24 12.29 -0.67 -13.23
C TYR A 24 10.87 -1.00 -13.69
N THR A 25 10.45 -2.25 -13.54
CA THR A 25 9.11 -2.65 -13.97
C THR A 25 8.03 -2.16 -13.00
N LEU A 26 8.38 -1.98 -11.72
CA LEU A 26 7.49 -1.48 -10.66
C LEU A 26 7.10 0.00 -10.85
N GLU A 27 7.97 0.79 -11.48
CA GLU A 27 7.80 2.24 -11.70
C GLU A 27 6.49 2.54 -12.45
N GLY A 28 5.60 3.30 -11.83
CA GLY A 28 4.26 3.56 -12.39
C GLY A 28 3.17 3.60 -11.32
N THR A 29 1.91 3.59 -11.78
CA THR A 29 0.74 3.55 -10.89
C THR A 29 -0.07 2.31 -11.13
N TRP A 30 -0.40 1.62 -10.05
CA TRP A 30 -1.15 0.38 -10.04
C TRP A 30 -2.47 0.60 -9.33
N ARG A 31 -3.56 0.06 -9.89
CA ARG A 31 -4.89 0.13 -9.29
C ARG A 31 -5.53 -1.24 -9.20
N GLY A 32 -6.06 -1.59 -8.03
CA GLY A 32 -6.73 -2.86 -7.82
C GLY A 32 -7.29 -2.99 -6.42
N ASN A 33 -7.89 -4.14 -6.12
CA ASN A 33 -8.28 -4.44 -4.75
C ASN A 33 -7.08 -5.05 -4.02
N MET A 34 -6.68 -4.42 -2.91
CA MET A 34 -5.63 -4.93 -2.02
C MET A 34 -6.19 -5.48 -0.70
N TYR A 35 -7.52 -5.67 -0.63
CA TYR A 35 -8.29 -6.13 0.53
C TYR A 35 -7.95 -5.36 1.81
N VAL A 36 -7.78 -4.06 1.62
CA VAL A 36 -7.54 -3.10 2.68
C VAL A 36 -8.86 -2.73 3.33
N SER A 37 -8.89 -2.70 4.65
CA SER A 37 -9.96 -2.10 5.43
C SER A 37 -9.41 -1.10 6.42
N SER A 38 -10.24 -0.17 6.86
CA SER A 38 -9.94 0.74 7.95
C SER A 38 -10.92 0.58 9.09
N VAL A 39 -10.41 0.52 10.32
CA VAL A 39 -11.21 0.51 11.54
C VAL A 39 -11.35 1.94 12.08
N TYR A 40 -12.59 2.37 12.35
CA TYR A 40 -12.90 3.67 12.95
C TYR A 40 -14.20 3.63 13.73
N ASP A 41 -14.19 4.24 14.91
CA ASP A 41 -15.33 4.28 15.85
C ASP A 41 -15.95 2.89 16.12
N GLY A 42 -15.11 1.85 16.16
CA GLY A 42 -15.52 0.46 16.36
C GLY A 42 -16.10 -0.24 15.13
N TYR A 43 -16.22 0.45 14.00
CA TYR A 43 -16.68 -0.12 12.73
C TYR A 43 -15.51 -0.41 11.79
N THR A 44 -15.68 -1.39 10.91
CA THR A 44 -14.71 -1.74 9.86
C THR A 44 -15.30 -1.37 8.51
N TYR A 45 -14.55 -0.59 7.73
CA TYR A 45 -14.93 -0.16 6.39
C TYR A 45 -13.94 -0.75 5.39
N ASP A 46 -14.44 -1.46 4.39
CA ASP A 46 -13.61 -2.08 3.35
C ASP A 46 -13.36 -1.06 2.22
N ALA A 47 -12.10 -0.97 1.77
CA ALA A 47 -11.76 -0.16 0.62
C ALA A 47 -12.36 -0.78 -0.66
N THR A 48 -12.86 0.07 -1.55
CA THR A 48 -13.39 -0.35 -2.85
C THR A 48 -12.25 -0.69 -3.82
N TYR A 49 -11.18 0.11 -3.78
CA TYR A 49 -9.94 -0.13 -4.50
C TYR A 49 -8.81 0.70 -3.90
N THR A 50 -7.58 0.35 -4.25
CA THR A 50 -6.35 1.04 -3.88
C THR A 50 -5.62 1.50 -5.13
N GLU A 51 -5.00 2.68 -5.06
CA GLU A 51 -3.99 3.18 -6.00
C GLU A 51 -2.63 3.21 -5.31
N LEU A 52 -1.65 2.52 -5.90
CA LEU A 52 -0.28 2.43 -5.41
C LEU A 52 0.69 2.92 -6.49
N CYS A 53 1.43 3.97 -6.18
CA CYS A 53 2.37 4.59 -7.10
C CYS A 53 3.81 4.39 -6.62
N PHE A 54 4.68 3.94 -7.52
CA PHE A 54 6.11 3.80 -7.29
C PHE A 54 6.87 4.78 -8.18
N LEU A 55 7.51 5.75 -7.54
CA LEU A 55 8.43 6.71 -8.15
C LEU A 55 9.86 6.33 -7.75
N ARG A 56 10.61 5.78 -8.70
CA ARG A 56 11.97 5.29 -8.45
C ARG A 56 12.94 6.45 -8.21
N ASP A 57 13.85 6.27 -7.26
CA ASP A 57 14.97 7.20 -7.07
C ASP A 57 15.96 7.02 -8.24
N PRO A 58 16.22 8.08 -9.03
CA PRO A 58 17.12 7.99 -10.19
C PRO A 58 18.57 7.67 -9.80
N TYR A 59 18.95 7.81 -8.53
CA TYR A 59 20.28 7.51 -8.00
C TYR A 59 20.33 6.22 -7.18
N ARG A 60 19.18 5.60 -6.89
CA ARG A 60 19.07 4.38 -6.09
C ARG A 60 18.07 3.42 -6.71
N TYR A 61 18.58 2.53 -7.56
CA TYR A 61 17.79 1.69 -8.44
C TYR A 61 16.89 0.65 -7.77
N SER A 62 16.97 0.45 -6.45
CA SER A 62 16.10 -0.47 -5.70
C SER A 62 15.25 0.24 -4.63
N SER A 63 15.08 1.55 -4.70
CA SER A 63 14.27 2.31 -3.75
C SER A 63 13.62 3.53 -4.40
N GLY A 64 12.65 4.12 -3.71
CA GLY A 64 12.01 5.33 -4.19
C GLY A 64 10.98 5.87 -3.23
N LYS A 65 10.18 6.79 -3.76
CA LYS A 65 9.04 7.39 -3.09
C LYS A 65 7.76 7.01 -3.81
N GLY A 66 6.62 7.34 -3.25
CA GLY A 66 5.36 7.00 -3.87
C GLY A 66 4.15 7.48 -3.10
N TYR A 67 3.02 6.88 -3.47
CA TYR A 67 1.71 7.18 -2.91
C TYR A 67 0.93 5.89 -2.73
N TRP A 68 0.20 5.77 -1.62
CA TRP A 68 -0.76 4.69 -1.38
C TRP A 68 -2.10 5.31 -0.98
N ILE A 69 -3.09 5.18 -1.85
CA ILE A 69 -4.43 5.73 -1.65
C ILE A 69 -5.47 4.62 -1.63
N ASP A 70 -6.15 4.43 -0.50
CA ASP A 70 -7.32 3.54 -0.43
C ASP A 70 -8.59 4.36 -0.60
N HIS A 71 -9.46 3.96 -1.53
CA HIS A 71 -10.72 4.63 -1.80
C HIS A 71 -11.88 3.87 -1.16
N TYR A 72 -12.78 4.62 -0.52
CA TYR A 72 -13.94 4.07 0.19
C TYR A 72 -15.24 4.62 -0.39
N ALA A 73 -16.32 3.85 -0.22
CA ALA A 73 -17.65 4.20 -0.70
C ALA A 73 -18.71 3.88 0.38
N GLY A 74 -19.97 4.26 0.10
CA GLY A 74 -21.09 3.95 0.98
C GLY A 74 -21.12 4.79 2.25
N ASP A 75 -21.23 4.11 3.39
CA ASP A 75 -21.33 4.67 4.73
C ASP A 75 -19.97 4.96 5.38
N ALA A 76 -18.87 4.68 4.68
CA ALA A 76 -17.54 5.02 5.15
C ALA A 76 -17.43 6.53 5.45
N PRO A 77 -16.86 6.91 6.61
CA PRO A 77 -16.78 8.31 7.03
C PRO A 77 -15.78 9.12 6.19
N TRP A 78 -14.99 8.46 5.34
CA TRP A 78 -14.02 9.06 4.44
C TRP A 78 -14.26 8.63 2.99
N ARG A 79 -13.78 9.45 2.05
CA ARG A 79 -13.70 9.09 0.63
C ARG A 79 -12.44 8.31 0.30
N TYR A 80 -11.35 8.65 0.98
CA TYR A 80 -10.08 7.97 0.81
C TYR A 80 -9.23 8.08 2.08
N VAL A 81 -8.25 7.19 2.19
CA VAL A 81 -7.09 7.30 3.10
C VAL A 81 -5.83 7.35 2.24
N ALA A 82 -5.03 8.41 2.38
CA ALA A 82 -3.88 8.73 1.54
C ALA A 82 -2.59 8.68 2.36
N ASN A 83 -1.56 8.04 1.82
CA ASN A 83 -0.22 8.05 2.39
C ASN A 83 0.80 8.41 1.33
N HIS A 84 1.77 9.25 1.68
CA HIS A 84 3.07 9.23 1.05
C HIS A 84 3.78 7.93 1.43
N THR A 85 4.61 7.44 0.52
CA THR A 85 5.39 6.23 0.77
C THR A 85 6.87 6.42 0.52
N GLU A 86 7.66 5.71 1.31
CA GLU A 86 9.04 5.35 0.97
C GLU A 86 9.09 3.85 0.75
N TRP A 87 9.72 3.40 -0.33
CA TRP A 87 9.79 1.98 -0.65
C TRP A 87 11.19 1.53 -1.00
N ARG A 88 11.43 0.24 -0.78
CA ARG A 88 12.68 -0.42 -1.15
C ARG A 88 12.42 -1.87 -1.53
N VAL A 89 13.07 -2.32 -2.59
CA VAL A 89 13.21 -3.73 -2.95
C VAL A 89 14.49 -4.26 -2.33
N SER A 90 14.39 -5.39 -1.63
CA SER A 90 15.54 -6.10 -1.08
C SER A 90 15.25 -7.58 -1.02
N ASN A 91 16.11 -8.40 -1.64
CA ASN A 91 15.95 -9.85 -1.67
C ASN A 91 14.58 -10.28 -2.25
N GLY A 92 14.14 -9.62 -3.32
CA GLY A 92 12.84 -9.89 -3.94
C GLY A 92 11.62 -9.52 -3.09
N VAL A 93 11.78 -8.81 -1.96
CA VAL A 93 10.67 -8.29 -1.15
C VAL A 93 10.58 -6.78 -1.31
N ILE A 94 9.37 -6.27 -1.58
CA ILE A 94 9.10 -4.84 -1.61
C ILE A 94 8.62 -4.45 -0.21
N ARG A 95 9.40 -3.61 0.48
CA ARG A 95 9.00 -3.03 1.77
C ARG A 95 8.57 -1.58 1.54
N ILE A 96 7.40 -1.22 2.06
CA ILE A 96 6.77 0.09 1.91
C ILE A 96 6.54 0.67 3.31
N HIS A 97 7.06 1.87 3.56
CA HIS A 97 6.76 2.68 4.74
C HIS A 97 5.65 3.67 4.41
N LEU A 98 4.56 3.62 5.17
CA LEU A 98 3.42 4.53 5.09
C LEU A 98 3.69 5.69 6.04
N LEU A 99 3.99 6.87 5.51
CA LEU A 99 4.55 7.97 6.30
C LEU A 99 3.53 8.60 7.26
N GLU A 100 2.27 8.73 6.85
CA GLU A 100 1.21 9.31 7.66
C GLU A 100 0.78 8.35 8.76
N GLU A 101 0.76 7.05 8.49
CA GLU A 101 0.42 6.00 9.46
C GLU A 101 1.59 5.53 10.34
N ASP A 102 2.83 5.87 9.96
CA ASP A 102 4.08 5.36 10.53
C ASP A 102 4.11 3.83 10.68
N SER A 103 3.76 3.13 9.60
CA SER A 103 3.65 1.67 9.56
C SER A 103 4.30 1.08 8.32
N TYR A 104 4.61 -0.22 8.37
CA TYR A 104 5.28 -0.91 7.27
C TYR A 104 4.39 -2.01 6.69
N VAL A 105 4.45 -2.16 5.37
CA VAL A 105 3.83 -3.23 4.61
C VAL A 105 4.90 -3.92 3.77
N GLU A 106 4.87 -5.24 3.72
CA GLU A 106 5.76 -6.04 2.89
C GLU A 106 4.97 -6.76 1.81
N ILE A 107 5.47 -6.75 0.58
CA ILE A 107 4.92 -7.46 -0.58
C ILE A 107 5.96 -8.47 -1.06
N ALA A 108 5.54 -9.72 -1.21
CA ALA A 108 6.38 -10.84 -1.63
C ALA A 108 5.64 -11.73 -2.63
N ASN A 109 6.36 -12.71 -3.21
CA ASN A 109 5.83 -13.69 -4.16
C ASN A 109 5.04 -13.05 -5.32
N TYR A 110 5.50 -11.89 -5.77
CA TYR A 110 4.79 -11.13 -6.79
C TYR A 110 5.28 -11.47 -8.20
N ARG A 111 4.37 -11.25 -9.14
CA ARG A 111 4.66 -11.16 -10.56
C ARG A 111 4.27 -9.78 -11.04
N LEU A 112 5.11 -9.23 -11.92
CA LEU A 112 4.87 -7.92 -12.49
C LEU A 112 5.20 -7.92 -13.98
N ASP A 113 4.31 -7.33 -14.76
CA ASP A 113 4.47 -7.06 -16.19
C ASP A 113 3.87 -5.69 -16.54
N ASP A 114 3.93 -5.26 -17.79
CA ASP A 114 3.47 -3.92 -18.21
C ASP A 114 2.00 -3.61 -17.85
N ASN A 115 1.18 -4.62 -17.57
CA ASN A 115 -0.26 -4.46 -17.33
C ASN A 115 -0.70 -4.92 -15.94
N TYR A 116 -0.02 -5.90 -15.34
CA TYR A 116 -0.44 -6.53 -14.10
C TYR A 116 0.64 -6.53 -13.04
N PHE A 117 0.19 -6.34 -11.80
CA PHE A 117 0.95 -6.54 -10.59
C PHE A 117 0.12 -7.39 -9.64
N ASP A 118 0.51 -8.66 -9.49
CA ASP A 118 -0.08 -9.61 -8.55
C ASP A 118 0.95 -10.06 -7.53
N GLY A 119 0.51 -10.41 -6.32
CA GLY A 119 1.41 -10.86 -5.28
C GLY A 119 0.72 -10.99 -3.93
N SER A 120 1.53 -11.15 -2.88
CA SER A 120 1.02 -11.34 -1.53
C SER A 120 1.51 -10.25 -0.59
N ILE A 121 0.59 -9.62 0.13
CA ILE A 121 0.87 -8.73 1.25
C ILE A 121 1.13 -9.58 2.50
N LEU A 122 2.25 -9.33 3.16
CA LEU A 122 2.61 -9.91 4.44
C LEU A 122 2.31 -8.89 5.53
N TYR A 123 1.31 -9.17 6.37
CA TYR A 123 0.91 -8.29 7.47
C TYR A 123 0.70 -9.09 8.76
N GLY A 124 1.65 -8.98 9.68
CA GLY A 124 1.67 -9.80 10.90
C GLY A 124 1.74 -11.29 10.56
N ASN A 125 0.73 -12.05 10.97
CA ASN A 125 0.61 -13.49 10.68
C ASN A 125 -0.28 -13.79 9.46
N SER A 126 -0.78 -12.75 8.79
CA SER A 126 -1.71 -12.87 7.67
C SER A 126 -0.98 -12.70 6.35
N VAL A 127 -1.39 -13.49 5.35
CA VAL A 127 -0.97 -13.36 3.96
C VAL A 127 -2.22 -13.08 3.15
N VAL A 128 -2.19 -12.00 2.36
CA VAL A 128 -3.34 -11.55 1.56
C VAL A 128 -2.88 -11.36 0.12
N ASP A 129 -3.47 -12.13 -0.79
CA ASP A 129 -3.15 -12.03 -2.21
C ASP A 129 -3.90 -10.86 -2.84
N PHE A 130 -3.25 -10.16 -3.77
CA PHE A 130 -3.84 -9.03 -4.49
C PHE A 130 -3.55 -9.14 -5.98
N GLN A 131 -4.32 -8.39 -6.75
CA GLN A 131 -4.05 -8.14 -8.15
C GLN A 131 -4.40 -6.70 -8.50
N MET A 132 -3.49 -6.02 -9.19
CA MET A 132 -3.63 -4.66 -9.66
C MET A 132 -3.34 -4.58 -11.15
N THR A 133 -3.94 -3.58 -11.79
CA THR A 133 -3.68 -3.23 -13.19
C THR A 133 -2.92 -1.92 -13.26
N HIS A 134 -1.99 -1.81 -14.20
CA HIS A 134 -1.30 -0.55 -14.47
C HIS A 134 -2.29 0.51 -14.99
N VAL A 135 -2.20 1.73 -14.48
CA VAL A 135 -3.08 2.85 -14.82
C VAL A 135 -2.29 4.15 -15.00
N SER A 136 -2.93 5.14 -15.63
CA SER A 136 -2.37 6.49 -15.67
C SER A 136 -2.24 7.06 -14.26
N SER A 137 -1.11 7.69 -13.94
CA SER A 137 -0.89 8.35 -12.67
C SER A 137 -1.87 9.53 -12.45
N PRO A 138 -2.67 9.52 -11.37
CA PRO A 138 -3.46 10.66 -10.92
C PRO A 138 -2.62 11.91 -10.61
N ASN A 139 -3.28 13.06 -10.50
CA ASN A 139 -2.65 14.25 -9.92
C ASN A 139 -2.58 14.09 -8.40
N TRP A 140 -1.42 13.66 -7.90
CA TRP A 140 -1.23 13.37 -6.47
C TRP A 140 -1.45 14.57 -5.54
N ASN A 141 -1.41 15.80 -6.06
CA ASN A 141 -1.69 17.02 -5.30
C ASN A 141 -3.19 17.24 -5.01
N ASP A 142 -4.08 16.49 -5.67
CA ASP A 142 -5.53 16.58 -5.42
C ASP A 142 -5.94 15.85 -4.12
N TYR A 143 -5.02 15.05 -3.58
CA TYR A 143 -5.15 14.41 -2.28
C TYR A 143 -4.57 15.32 -1.18
N GLY A 144 -5.33 15.44 -0.10
CA GLY A 144 -4.84 15.97 1.17
C GLY A 144 -3.98 14.94 1.88
N TYR A 145 -2.85 15.37 2.43
CA TYR A 145 -1.93 14.57 3.23
C TYR A 145 -1.71 15.26 4.58
N GLY A 146 -1.46 14.48 5.62
CA GLY A 146 -1.24 15.00 6.97
C GLY A 146 -2.52 15.31 7.75
N TYR A 147 -2.37 16.15 8.77
CA TYR A 147 -3.24 16.21 9.95
C TYR A 147 -3.89 17.57 10.20
N ASP A 148 -3.74 18.53 9.28
CA ASP A 148 -4.20 19.90 9.51
C ASP A 148 -5.60 20.13 8.91
N TYR A 149 -6.46 20.74 9.72
CA TYR A 149 -7.77 21.28 9.34
C TYR A 149 -7.70 22.18 8.10
N TRP A 150 -6.57 22.87 7.89
CA TRP A 150 -6.37 23.80 6.78
C TRP A 150 -5.60 23.22 5.58
N GLY A 151 -4.83 22.14 5.77
CA GLY A 151 -3.89 21.59 4.79
C GLY A 151 -4.35 20.31 4.09
N GLY A 152 -5.44 19.70 4.56
CA GLY A 152 -5.99 18.46 4.02
C GLY A 152 -5.83 17.30 5.00
N TYR A 153 -6.86 16.47 5.09
CA TYR A 153 -6.83 15.24 5.87
C TYR A 153 -6.35 14.11 4.98
N TYR A 154 -5.33 13.37 5.44
CA TYR A 154 -4.93 12.10 4.83
C TYR A 154 -6.12 11.14 4.73
N ALA A 155 -7.08 11.22 5.66
CA ALA A 155 -8.41 10.61 5.55
C ALA A 155 -9.48 11.67 5.21
N LYS A 156 -9.80 11.88 3.94
CA LYS A 156 -10.72 12.96 3.53
C LYS A 156 -12.17 12.62 3.90
N PRO A 157 -12.88 13.45 4.68
CA PRO A 157 -14.25 13.16 5.08
C PRO A 157 -15.22 12.99 3.90
N ALA A 158 -16.18 12.08 4.04
CA ALA A 158 -17.34 12.00 3.16
C ALA A 158 -18.22 13.26 3.31
N PRO A 159 -18.98 13.69 2.29
CA PRO A 159 -19.84 14.86 2.38
C PRO A 159 -20.85 14.71 3.52
N GLY A 160 -20.91 15.69 4.41
CA GLY A 160 -21.78 15.65 5.60
C GLY A 160 -21.12 15.15 6.88
N THR A 161 -19.92 14.56 6.80
CA THR A 161 -19.13 14.13 7.97
C THR A 161 -18.23 15.27 8.45
N ARG A 162 -18.41 15.74 9.69
CA ARG A 162 -17.56 16.78 10.29
C ARG A 162 -16.32 16.13 10.93
N GLY A 163 -15.14 16.56 10.47
CA GLY A 163 -13.82 16.47 11.11
C GLY A 163 -13.60 15.29 12.06
N VAL A 164 -12.96 14.23 11.55
CA VAL A 164 -12.38 13.18 12.40
C VAL A 164 -11.32 13.81 13.31
N SER A 165 -11.49 13.66 14.63
CA SER A 165 -10.55 14.19 15.62
C SER A 165 -9.20 13.47 15.48
N GLN A 166 -8.12 14.11 15.93
CA GLN A 166 -6.77 13.51 15.95
C GLN A 166 -6.69 12.17 16.70
N ALA A 167 -7.65 11.90 17.61
CA ALA A 167 -7.72 10.69 18.42
C ALA A 167 -8.41 9.51 17.72
N ASP A 168 -9.15 9.75 16.62
CA ASP A 168 -10.00 8.75 15.95
C ASP A 168 -9.54 8.57 14.50
N LYS A 169 -8.36 7.97 14.31
CA LYS A 169 -7.77 7.76 12.99
C LYS A 169 -8.24 6.42 12.39
N PRO A 170 -8.53 6.33 11.07
CA PRO A 170 -8.60 5.03 10.41
C PRO A 170 -7.33 4.24 10.70
N VAL A 171 -7.49 3.01 11.19
CA VAL A 171 -6.38 2.06 11.32
C VAL A 171 -6.50 1.02 10.23
N ARG A 172 -5.50 0.99 9.34
CA ARG A 172 -5.44 0.03 8.24
C ARG A 172 -5.28 -1.40 8.77
N ILE A 173 -6.07 -2.31 8.20
CA ILE A 173 -5.92 -3.75 8.34
C ILE A 173 -6.00 -4.41 6.96
N PHE A 174 -5.34 -5.56 6.81
CA PHE A 174 -5.44 -6.40 5.62
C PHE A 174 -6.27 -7.63 5.94
N ARG A 175 -7.28 -7.90 5.12
CA ARG A 175 -8.18 -9.03 5.33
C ARG A 175 -7.92 -10.07 4.25
N SER A 176 -7.66 -11.31 4.65
CA SER A 176 -7.81 -12.43 3.72
C SER A 176 -9.30 -12.55 3.40
N ASP A 177 -9.63 -12.70 2.12
CA ASP A 177 -10.99 -13.09 1.74
C ASP A 177 -11.42 -14.32 2.54
N LYS A 178 -12.66 -14.29 3.03
CA LYS A 178 -13.23 -15.40 3.79
C LYS A 178 -13.46 -16.62 2.91
#